data_AF-A0A532BSW9-F1
#
_entry.id   AF-A0A532BSW9-F1
#
_cell.length_a   1.000
_cell.length_b   1.000
_cell.length_c   1.000
_cell.angle_alpha   90.00
_cell.angle_beta   90.00
_cell.angle_gamma   90.00
#
_symmetry.space_group_name_H-M   'P 1'
#
loop_
_entity.id
_entity.type
_entity.pdbx_description
1 polymer ?
#
loop_
_entity_poly.entity_id
_entity_poly.type
_entity_poly.pdbx_seq_one_letter_code
_entity_poly.pdbx_strand_id
1 'polypeptide(L)' 'MGKEIERKFLVSGEEWRAMVEADIHIRQFYLVAEPSRTVRVRISDDAAAKL' A
#
# COMPACT_ATOMS: atom_id res chain seq x y z
N MET A 1 17.81 1.95 12.98
CA MET A 1 16.66 1.51 12.16
C MET A 1 15.39 2.10 12.74
N GLY A 2 14.53 2.71 11.92
CA GLY A 2 13.27 3.31 12.38
C GLY A 2 12.20 2.25 12.63
N LYS A 3 11.35 2.46 13.65
CA LYS A 3 10.13 1.69 13.85
C LYS A 3 8.96 2.53 13.33
N GLU A 4 8.19 1.96 12.42
CA GLU A 4 6.95 2.57 11.92
C GLU A 4 5.81 2.32 12.91
N ILE A 5 4.94 3.32 13.08
CA ILE A 5 3.69 3.20 13.84
C ILE A 5 2.56 3.65 12.91
N GLU A 6 1.68 2.71 12.53
CA GLU A 6 0.59 2.94 11.56
C GLU A 6 -0.77 2.58 12.20
N ARG A 7 -1.83 3.27 11.79
CA ARG A 7 -3.24 2.90 12.06
C ARG A 7 -4.02 2.96 10.76
N LYS A 8 -4.80 1.91 10.48
CA LYS A 8 -5.65 1.80 9.28
C LYS A 8 -7.12 1.74 9.68
N PHE A 9 -7.94 2.36 8.85
CA PHE A 9 -9.39 2.40 9.03
C PHE A 9 -10.05 2.01 7.72
N LEU A 10 -11.19 1.31 7.82
CA LEU A 10 -12.07 1.15 6.67
C LEU A 10 -12.72 2.51 6.38
N VAL A 11 -12.80 2.87 5.11
CA VAL A 11 -13.47 4.09 4.65
C VAL A 11 -14.84 3.71 4.10
N SER A 12 -15.88 4.45 4.48
CA SER A 12 -17.23 4.32 3.91
C SER A 12 -17.47 5.44 2.90
N GLY A 13 -18.04 5.10 1.74
CA GLY A 13 -18.32 6.06 0.68
C GLY A 13 -17.11 6.39 -0.20
N GLU A 14 -17.29 7.29 -1.16
CA GLU A 14 -16.31 7.65 -2.19
C GLU A 14 -15.89 9.13 -2.11
N GLU A 15 -16.41 9.89 -1.14
CA GLU A 15 -16.17 11.33 -0.95
C GLU A 15 -14.68 11.64 -0.74
N TRP A 16 -13.93 10.70 -0.16
CA TRP A 16 -12.49 10.80 0.03
C TRP A 16 -11.73 11.03 -1.28
N ARG A 17 -12.24 10.52 -2.42
CA ARG A 17 -11.58 10.68 -3.72
C ARG A 17 -11.47 12.12 -4.16
N ALA A 18 -12.44 12.96 -3.82
CA ALA A 18 -12.42 14.38 -4.16
C ALA A 18 -11.35 15.17 -3.36
N MET A 19 -10.83 14.58 -2.28
CA MET A 19 -9.81 15.18 -1.41
C MET A 19 -8.40 14.65 -1.67
N VAL A 20 -8.22 13.80 -2.69
CA VAL A 20 -6.92 13.21 -3.02
C VAL A 20 -6.00 14.27 -3.64
N GLU A 21 -4.77 14.38 -3.12
CA GLU A 21 -3.74 15.25 -3.68
C GLU A 21 -2.86 14.55 -4.74
N ALA A 22 -2.76 13.22 -4.65
CA ALA A 22 -1.99 12.39 -5.58
C ALA A 22 -2.53 10.96 -5.63
N ASP A 23 -2.50 10.35 -6.81
CA ASP A 23 -2.78 8.92 -7.00
C ASP A 23 -1.53 8.17 -7.47
N ILE A 24 -1.44 6.89 -7.09
CA ILE A 24 -0.37 5.99 -7.52
C ILE A 24 -1.02 4.64 -7.82
N HIS A 25 -0.79 4.11 -9.01
CA HIS A 25 -1.22 2.75 -9.33
C HIS A 25 -0.26 1.76 -8.69
N ILE A 26 -0.76 0.95 -7.75
CA ILE A 26 0.04 -0.02 -7.01
C ILE A 26 -0.38 -1.44 -7.41
N ARG A 27 0.56 -2.21 -7.94
CA ARG A 27 0.43 -3.67 -8.13
C ARG A 27 1.35 -4.40 -7.17
N GLN A 28 0.84 -5.43 -6.49
CA GLN A 28 1.57 -6.12 -5.43
C GLN A 28 1.58 -7.63 -5.62
N PHE A 29 2.76 -8.22 -5.47
CA PHE A 29 2.95 -9.67 -5.45
C PHE A 29 3.42 -10.07 -4.06
N TYR A 30 2.63 -10.88 -3.38
CA TYR A 30 2.95 -11.36 -2.05
C TYR A 30 3.76 -12.64 -2.14
N LEU A 31 4.98 -12.59 -1.64
CA LEU A 31 5.83 -13.78 -1.47
C LEU A 31 5.50 -14.48 -0.16
N VAL A 32 5.13 -13.71 0.88
CA VAL A 32 4.65 -14.20 2.17
C VAL A 32 3.50 -13.30 2.62
N ALA A 33 2.40 -13.90 3.06
CA ALA A 33 1.22 -13.21 3.57
C ALA A 33 0.70 -13.89 4.85
N GLU A 34 1.53 -13.88 5.89
CA GLU A 34 1.21 -14.48 7.18
C GLU A 34 0.93 -13.38 8.22
N PRO A 35 0.16 -13.67 9.28
CA PRO A 35 -0.15 -12.68 10.32
C PRO A 35 1.08 -12.04 10.97
N SER A 36 2.17 -12.80 11.11
CA SER A 36 3.41 -12.34 11.75
C SER A 36 4.38 -11.67 10.78
N ARG A 37 4.27 -11.95 9.47
CA ARG A 37 5.19 -11.44 8.46
C ARG A 37 4.52 -11.35 7.10
N THR A 38 4.75 -10.22 6.45
CA THR A 38 4.42 -10.00 5.06
C THR A 38 5.69 -9.66 4.28
N VAL A 39 5.92 -10.33 3.16
CA VAL A 39 6.97 -9.98 2.19
C VAL A 39 6.30 -9.82 0.85
N ARG A 40 6.55 -8.70 0.18
CA ARG A 40 5.87 -8.36 -1.07
C ARG A 40 6.79 -7.59 -2.01
N VAL A 41 6.65 -7.84 -3.31
CA VAL A 41 7.20 -6.95 -4.34
C VAL A 41 6.09 -5.98 -4.74
N ARG A 42 6.41 -4.68 -4.74
CA ARG A 42 5.50 -3.61 -5.16
C ARG A 42 5.98 -3.01 -6.47
N ILE A 43 5.08 -2.89 -7.43
CA ILE A 43 5.24 -2.10 -8.65
C ILE A 43 4.40 -0.83 -8.49
N SER A 44 5.02 0.33 -8.72
CA SER A 44 4.36 1.64 -8.72
C SER A 44 4.33 2.20 -10.14
N ASP A 45 3.15 2.64 -10.56
CA ASP A 45 2.86 3.24 -11.88
C ASP A 45 3.42 2.45 -13.06
N ASP A 46 3.49 1.13 -12.90
CA ASP A 46 4.01 0.18 -13.87
C ASP A 46 5.44 0.44 -14.35
N ALA A 47 6.17 1.29 -13.63
CA ALA A 47 7.48 1.79 -14.03
C ALA A 47 8.62 1.32 -13.11
N ALA A 48 8.34 1.11 -11.81
CA ALA A 48 9.37 0.79 -10.83
C ALA A 48 8.95 -0.33 -9.87
N ALA A 49 9.82 -1.31 -9.67
CA ALA A 49 9.63 -2.41 -8.72
C ALA A 49 10.54 -2.26 -7.49
N LYS A 50 10.01 -2.52 -6.29
CA LYS A 50 10.73 -2.53 -5.01
C LYS A 50 10.29 -3.70 -4.13
N LEU A 51 11.21 -4.23 -3.32
CA LEU A 51 10.93 -5.24 -2.28
C LEU A 51 10.61 -4.55 -0.95
#